data_AF-A0AAJ1XAD6-F1
#
_entry.id   AF-A0AAJ1XAD6-F1
#
_cell.length_a   1.000
_cell.length_b   1.000
_cell.length_c   1.000
_cell.angle_alpha   90.00
_cell.angle_beta   90.00
_cell.angle_gamma   90.00
#
_symmetry.space_group_name_H-M   'P 1'
#
loop_
_entity.id
_entity.type
_entity.pdbx_description
1 polymer ?
#
loop_
_entity_poly.entity_id
_entity_poly.type
_entity_poly.pdbx_seq_one_letter_code
_entity_poly.pdbx_strand_id
1 'polypeptide(L)'
;MKIKKMFIHNFRIFNGLYELDFNNKDLIIISGPNGNGKSTIFDSIQWCLTGKIPRYDGSNEKQKFNYIMNERIYKTKGSQSMLVEIWLETDEGVTHNIRRSQEKNEEGVLSASEV
;
A
#
# COMPACT_ATOMS: atom_id res chain seq x y z
N MET A 1 0.63 18.14 -9.73
CA MET A 1 0.93 16.68 -9.66
C MET A 1 -0.36 15.85 -9.64
N LYS A 2 -0.42 14.72 -10.36
CA LYS A 2 -1.56 13.79 -10.39
C LYS A 2 -1.09 12.32 -10.28
N ILE A 3 -1.85 11.47 -9.59
CA ILE A 3 -1.64 10.01 -9.64
C ILE A 3 -2.31 9.47 -10.91
N LYS A 4 -1.57 8.75 -11.75
CA LYS A 4 -2.06 8.17 -13.00
C LYS A 4 -2.46 6.71 -12.85
N LYS A 5 -1.71 5.98 -12.05
CA LYS A 5 -1.88 4.54 -11.84
C LYS A 5 -1.34 4.16 -10.47
N MET A 6 -1.91 3.11 -9.89
CA MET A 6 -1.38 2.48 -8.68
C MET A 6 -1.50 0.96 -8.74
N PHE A 7 -0.47 0.27 -8.27
CA PHE A 7 -0.53 -1.14 -7.90
C PHE A 7 -0.53 -1.31 -6.39
N ILE A 8 -1.34 -2.25 -5.92
CA ILE A 8 -1.36 -2.71 -4.54
C ILE A 8 -1.24 -4.23 -4.54
N HIS A 9 -0.20 -4.75 -3.89
CA HIS A 9 0.02 -6.19 -3.74
C HIS A 9 0.13 -6.55 -2.26
N ASN A 10 -0.75 -7.42 -1.78
CA ASN A 10 -0.72 -7.96 -0.40
C ASN A 10 -0.66 -6.90 0.72
N PHE A 11 -1.10 -5.67 0.46
CA PHE A 11 -1.13 -4.58 1.43
C PHE A 11 -2.47 -4.58 2.18
N ARG A 12 -2.43 -4.77 3.49
CA ARG A 12 -3.59 -4.75 4.40
C ARG A 12 -4.74 -5.61 3.88
N ILE A 13 -5.90 -5.05 3.55
CA ILE A 13 -7.05 -5.88 3.12
C ILE A 13 -6.90 -6.45 1.70
N PHE A 14 -6.01 -5.90 0.88
CA PHE A 14 -5.79 -6.36 -0.49
C PHE A 14 -4.98 -7.67 -0.46
N ASN A 15 -5.55 -8.73 -1.05
CA ASN A 15 -4.93 -10.05 -1.16
C ASN A 15 -4.68 -10.39 -2.63
N GLY A 16 -3.42 -10.47 -3.04
CA GLY A 16 -3.02 -10.49 -4.44
C GLY A 16 -2.79 -9.08 -5.01
N LEU A 17 -2.61 -9.01 -6.33
CA LEU A 17 -2.28 -7.79 -7.06
C LEU A 17 -3.55 -7.10 -7.56
N TYR A 18 -3.70 -5.83 -7.22
CA TYR A 18 -4.78 -4.96 -7.68
C TYR A 18 -4.19 -3.79 -8.45
N GLU A 19 -4.79 -3.50 -9.61
CA GLU A 19 -4.51 -2.34 -10.43
C GLU A 19 -5.62 -1.30 -10.29
N LEU A 20 -5.24 -0.06 -10.03
CA LEU A 20 -6.12 1.10 -10.03
C LEU A 20 -5.64 2.08 -11.09
N ASP A 21 -6.41 2.20 -12.17
CA ASP A 21 -6.13 3.12 -13.27
C ASP A 21 -6.91 4.44 -13.07
N PHE A 22 -6.17 5.52 -12.88
CA PHE A 22 -6.68 6.86 -12.67
C PHE A 22 -6.52 7.75 -13.90
N ASN A 23 -6.02 7.22 -15.02
CA ASN A 23 -5.88 7.97 -16.25
C ASN A 23 -7.22 8.53 -16.71
N ASN A 24 -7.17 9.77 -17.21
CA ASN A 24 -8.30 10.51 -17.78
C ASN A 24 -9.50 10.66 -16.83
N LYS A 25 -9.25 10.71 -15.51
CA LYS A 25 -10.26 10.94 -14.48
C LYS A 25 -9.90 12.19 -13.67
N ASP A 26 -10.79 13.18 -13.65
CA ASP A 26 -10.61 14.40 -12.85
C ASP A 26 -11.22 14.27 -11.44
N LEU A 27 -12.16 13.34 -11.25
CA LEU A 27 -12.77 13.03 -9.97
C LEU A 27 -12.91 11.52 -9.79
N ILE A 28 -12.45 11.01 -8.65
CA ILE A 28 -12.59 9.61 -8.26
C ILE A 28 -13.31 9.56 -6.93
N ILE A 29 -14.40 8.80 -6.87
CA ILE A 29 -15.19 8.58 -5.64
C ILE A 29 -15.01 7.13 -5.23
N ILE A 30 -14.47 6.92 -4.02
CA ILE A 30 -14.34 5.59 -3.42
C ILE A 30 -15.54 5.39 -2.48
N SER A 31 -16.47 4.52 -2.87
CA SER A 31 -17.68 4.20 -2.11
C SER A 31 -17.73 2.71 -1.73
N GLY A 32 -18.47 2.40 -0.68
CA GLY A 32 -18.68 1.03 -0.19
C GLY A 32 -18.92 0.96 1.33
N PRO A 33 -19.30 -0.20 1.87
CA PRO A 33 -19.59 -0.35 3.29
C PRO A 33 -18.34 -0.20 4.18
N ASN A 34 -18.54 0.02 5.48
CA ASN A 34 -17.45 0.08 6.45
C ASN A 34 -16.64 -1.23 6.46
N GLY A 35 -15.33 -1.12 6.72
CA GLY A 35 -14.42 -2.27 6.72
C GLY A 35 -13.94 -2.77 5.35
N ASN A 36 -14.46 -2.28 4.22
CA ASN A 36 -14.10 -2.76 2.87
C ASN A 36 -12.84 -2.12 2.24
N GLY A 37 -11.94 -1.55 3.05
CA GLY A 37 -10.65 -1.08 2.51
C GLY A 37 -10.63 0.31 1.88
N LYS A 38 -11.71 1.09 1.96
CA LYS A 38 -11.72 2.47 1.44
C LYS A 38 -10.55 3.31 1.98
N SER A 39 -10.40 3.35 3.31
CA SER A 39 -9.26 4.05 3.95
C SER A 39 -7.91 3.39 3.65
N THR A 40 -7.89 2.10 3.31
CA THR A 40 -6.66 1.38 2.97
C THR A 40 -6.06 1.86 1.65
N ILE A 41 -6.88 2.32 0.70
CA ILE A 41 -6.41 2.95 -0.54
C ILE A 41 -5.66 4.24 -0.25
N PHE A 42 -6.13 5.05 0.72
CA PHE A 42 -5.42 6.26 1.14
C PHE A 42 -4.13 5.92 1.88
N ASP A 43 -4.17 4.92 2.76
CA ASP A 43 -2.97 4.45 3.47
C ASP A 43 -1.89 3.92 2.54
N SER A 44 -2.27 3.20 1.47
CA SER A 44 -1.29 2.65 0.52
C SER A 44 -0.53 3.78 -0.15
N ILE A 45 -1.21 4.87 -0.51
CA ILE A 45 -0.60 6.08 -1.06
C ILE A 45 0.34 6.72 -0.03
N GLN A 46 -0.13 6.97 1.19
CA GLN A 46 0.69 7.57 2.24
C GLN A 46 1.93 6.73 2.56
N TRP A 47 1.76 5.42 2.68
CA TRP A 47 2.84 4.50 2.97
C TRP A 47 3.85 4.44 1.83
N CYS A 48 3.41 4.35 0.58
CA CYS A 48 4.30 4.35 -0.57
C CYS A 48 5.20 5.59 -0.58
N LEU A 49 4.61 6.78 -0.40
CA LEU A 49 5.33 8.04 -0.45
C LEU A 49 6.23 8.30 0.77
N THR A 50 5.83 7.86 1.96
CA THR A 50 6.46 8.31 3.22
C THR A 50 7.09 7.19 4.05
N GLY A 51 6.80 5.93 3.74
CA GLY A 51 7.15 4.78 4.57
C GLY A 51 6.32 4.67 5.85
N LYS A 52 5.34 5.56 6.04
CA LYS A 52 4.51 5.63 7.25
C LYS A 52 3.03 5.61 6.90
N ILE A 53 2.25 5.11 7.84
CA ILE A 53 0.79 5.26 7.86
C ILE A 53 0.50 6.19 9.04
N PRO A 54 0.27 7.49 8.82
CA PRO A 54 0.24 8.50 9.88
C PRO A 54 -0.74 8.20 11.02
N ARG A 55 -1.87 7.56 10.73
CA ARG A 55 -2.86 7.17 11.77
C ARG A 55 -2.33 6.17 12.80
N TYR A 56 -1.20 5.52 12.53
CA TYR A 56 -0.53 4.61 13.46
C TYR A 56 0.72 5.22 14.11
N ASP A 57 1.10 6.45 13.76
CA ASP A 57 2.23 7.11 14.40
C ASP A 57 1.90 7.48 15.85
N GLY A 58 2.87 7.29 16.75
CA GLY A 58 2.67 7.47 18.19
C GLY A 58 1.86 6.36 18.88
N SER A 59 1.41 5.34 18.15
CA SER A 59 0.71 4.17 18.70
C SER A 59 1.64 2.97 18.85
N ASN A 60 1.36 2.10 19.82
CA ASN A 60 2.01 0.79 19.94
C ASN A 60 1.37 -0.27 19.03
N GLU A 61 0.45 0.09 18.14
CA GLU A 61 -0.26 -0.87 17.29
C GLU A 61 0.68 -1.64 16.36
N LYS A 62 1.72 -0.95 15.84
CA LYS A 62 2.76 -1.54 14.99
C LYS A 62 3.50 -2.72 15.64
N GLN A 63 3.50 -2.79 16.97
CA GLN A 63 4.17 -3.83 17.76
C GLN A 63 3.24 -4.98 18.17
N LYS A 64 1.91 -4.77 18.08
CA LYS A 64 0.92 -5.71 18.60
C LYS A 64 0.41 -6.69 17.55
N PHE A 65 0.42 -6.32 16.28
CA PHE A 65 -0.08 -7.15 15.20
C PHE A 65 0.51 -6.76 13.85
N ASN A 66 0.38 -7.65 12.86
CA ASN A 66 0.65 -7.36 11.46
C ASN A 66 -0.34 -6.29 10.95
N TYR A 67 0.10 -5.05 10.91
CA TYR A 67 -0.75 -3.91 10.51
C TYR A 67 -0.61 -3.52 9.04
N ILE A 68 0.32 -4.16 8.31
CA ILE A 68 0.75 -3.71 6.98
C ILE A 68 0.53 -4.76 5.88
N MET A 69 0.94 -6.02 6.10
CA MET A 69 0.73 -7.09 5.14
C MET A 69 -0.68 -7.65 5.28
N ASN A 70 -1.22 -8.22 4.22
CA ASN A 70 -2.49 -8.93 4.28
C ASN A 70 -2.41 -10.10 5.25
N GLU A 71 -3.37 -10.19 6.17
CA GLU A 71 -3.34 -11.17 7.24
C GLU A 71 -3.36 -12.63 6.77
N ARG A 72 -4.02 -12.91 5.63
CA ARG A 72 -4.03 -14.27 5.06
C ARG A 72 -2.67 -14.63 4.50
N ILE A 73 -2.04 -13.68 3.79
CA ILE A 73 -0.68 -13.83 3.24
C ILE A 73 0.34 -13.90 4.37
N TYR A 74 0.23 -13.05 5.39
CA TYR A 74 1.13 -13.05 6.53
C TYR A 74 1.12 -14.38 7.29
N LYS A 75 0.00 -15.11 7.29
CA LYS A 75 -0.12 -16.43 7.93
C LYS A 75 0.35 -17.62 7.09
N THR A 76 0.64 -17.43 5.80
CA THR A 76 1.17 -18.53 4.97
C THR A 76 2.61 -18.85 5.35
N LYS A 77 3.04 -20.08 5.09
CA LYS A 77 4.45 -20.49 5.26
C LYS A 77 5.31 -19.91 4.13
N GLY A 78 6.60 -19.78 4.42
CA GLY A 78 7.59 -19.27 3.48
C GLY A 78 7.59 -17.75 3.38
N SER A 79 8.56 -17.25 2.61
CA SER A 79 8.72 -15.82 2.38
C SER A 79 7.55 -15.25 1.58
N GLN A 80 7.11 -14.04 1.94
CA GLN A 80 6.01 -13.35 1.29
C GLN A 80 6.38 -11.90 1.00
N SER A 81 5.94 -11.38 -0.13
CA SER A 81 6.17 -10.00 -0.52
C SER A 81 4.89 -9.18 -0.51
N MET A 82 5.05 -7.88 -0.27
CA MET A 82 4.02 -6.88 -0.46
C MET A 82 4.61 -5.62 -1.07
N LEU A 83 3.81 -4.91 -1.86
CA LEU A 83 4.23 -3.63 -2.42
C LEU A 83 3.06 -2.69 -2.66
N VAL A 84 3.40 -1.42 -2.75
CA VAL A 84 2.56 -0.38 -3.37
C VAL A 84 3.44 0.34 -4.38
N GLU A 85 2.91 0.58 -5.58
CA GLU A 85 3.62 1.27 -6.66
C GLU A 85 2.70 2.34 -7.25
N ILE A 86 3.21 3.55 -7.44
CA ILE A 86 2.43 4.73 -7.83
C ILE A 86 3.15 5.46 -8.96
N TRP A 87 2.40 5.75 -10.03
CA TRP A 87 2.84 6.62 -11.10
C TRP A 87 2.30 8.03 -10.86
N LEU A 88 3.20 8.99 -10.65
CA LEU A 88 2.92 10.40 -10.43
C LEU A 88 3.31 11.20 -11.66
N GLU A 89 2.37 11.94 -12.22
CA GLU A 89 2.62 12.92 -13.29
C GLU A 89 2.78 14.30 -12.65
N THR A 90 3.89 14.98 -12.96
CA THR A 90 4.14 16.37 -12.59
C THR A 90 3.36 17.32 -13.49
N ASP A 91 3.28 18.59 -13.12
CA ASP A 91 2.59 19.60 -13.92
C ASP A 91 3.33 19.91 -15.24
N GLU A 92 4.59 19.49 -15.35
CA GLU A 92 5.43 19.54 -16.56
C GLU A 92 5.21 18.31 -17.48
N GLY A 93 4.34 17.38 -17.09
CA GLY A 93 4.07 16.14 -17.83
C GLY A 93 5.10 15.02 -17.61
N VAL A 94 6.10 15.22 -16.74
CA VAL A 94 7.07 14.17 -16.38
C VAL A 94 6.41 13.17 -15.46
N THR A 95 6.54 11.87 -15.79
CA THR A 95 6.03 10.78 -14.94
C THR A 95 7.15 10.19 -14.10
N HIS A 96 6.94 10.15 -12.79
CA HIS A 96 7.78 9.43 -11.83
C HIS A 96 7.07 8.17 -11.35
N ASN A 97 7.82 7.10 -11.16
CA ASN A 97 7.35 5.89 -10.51
C ASN A 97 7.97 5.81 -9.12
N ILE A 98 7.13 5.63 -8.10
CA ILE A 98 7.55 5.34 -6.74
C ILE A 98 6.99 3.97 -6.39
N ARG A 99 7.90 3.03 -6.12
CA ARG A 99 7.59 1.70 -5.62
C ARG A 99 8.04 1.64 -4.17
N ARG A 100 7.25 1.03 -3.29
CA ARG A 100 7.70 0.66 -1.95
C ARG A 100 7.32 -0.78 -1.66
N SER A 101 8.26 -1.56 -1.14
CA SER A 101 8.05 -2.98 -0.82
C SER A 101 8.51 -3.36 0.58
N GLN A 102 7.94 -4.45 1.09
CA GLN A 102 8.39 -5.16 2.28
C GLN A 102 8.30 -6.66 2.05
N GLU A 103 9.25 -7.38 2.63
CA GLU A 103 9.31 -8.83 2.62
C GLU A 103 9.08 -9.36 4.03
N LYS A 104 8.31 -10.45 4.13
CA LYS A 104 8.22 -11.30 5.32
C LYS A 104 9.13 -12.50 5.08
N ASN A 105 10.07 -12.77 5.99
CA ASN A 105 10.90 -13.97 5.91
C ASN A 105 10.15 -15.23 6.39
N GLU A 106 10.81 -16.40 6.33
CA GLU A 106 10.23 -17.67 6.76
C GLU A 106 9.89 -17.73 8.26
N GLU A 107 10.60 -16.94 9.09
CA GLU A 107 10.39 -16.82 10.54
C GLU A 107 9.21 -15.89 10.90
N GLY A 108 8.61 -15.23 9.90
CA GLY A 108 7.50 -14.31 10.10
C GLY A 108 7.90 -12.87 10.44
N VAL A 109 9.18 -12.52 10.28
CA VAL A 109 9.69 -11.16 10.52
C VAL A 109 9.56 -10.34 9.24
N LEU A 110 8.98 -9.14 9.34
CA LEU A 110 8.91 -8.16 8.26
C LEU A 110 10.21 -7.35 8.17
N SER A 111 10.72 -7.18 6.96
CA SER A 111 11.86 -6.31 6.66
C SER A 111 11.51 -4.83 6.85
N ALA A 112 12.54 -3.97 6.90
CA ALA A 112 12.33 -2.55 6.67
C ALA A 112 11.73 -2.33 5.27
N SER A 113 10.95 -1.25 5.11
CA SER A 113 10.43 -0.91 3.78
C SER A 113 11.52 -0.32 2.90
N GLU A 114 11.57 -0.75 1.65
CA GLU A 114 12.50 -0.27 0.63
C GLU A 114 11.74 0.53 -0.43
N VAL A 115 12.33 1.63 -0.93
CA VAL A 115 11.81 2.47 -2.02
C VAL A 115 12.63 2.24 -3.28
#